data_AF-A0A942H614-F1
#
_entry.id   AF-A0A942H614-F1
#
_cell.length_a   1.000
_cell.length_b   1.000
_cell.length_c   1.000
_cell.angle_alpha   90.00
_cell.angle_beta   90.00
_cell.angle_gamma   90.00
#
_symmetry.space_group_name_H-M   'P 1'
#
loop_
_entity.id
_entity.type
_entity.pdbx_description
1 polymer ?
#
loop_
_entity_poly.entity_id
_entity_poly.type
_entity_poly.pdbx_seq_one_letter_code
_entity_poly.pdbx_strand_id
1 'polypeptide(L)'
;MKYKPHEQGFSILEMLVAMSITIGLTGTLFYFFKQSQDSFVVESARTEMNQNFRAALDLMARDIQAAGAGIPMFLGPIASKDGGGTNSNPSLNPPDAILLLYGNSSFSPVTVKAQSSYPAPTSTSSTIYTDIPTTAFAPGNYILYTPAQSLMQASNLTDYAEFSLFNLPSTSAIGTVSSGGTVIGNQLTPSTFSINPSDDNTYWNHTMSFPSSTSLRVVPLDEVIEYAIDTTSSELRRNRNKAGWVTVARNIFNMQVRYQIETYDDSTATYTASWIDQVNQAATNNRALIRSVEVTLFGRTQMSGSGDRQGQRAIAQTLEVAPRNLNLPGFAPNR
;
A
#
# COMPACT_ATOMS: atom_id res chain seq x y z
N MET A 1 29.31 -88.80 26.15
CA MET A 1 29.79 -87.64 26.95
C MET A 1 29.68 -86.40 26.09
N LYS A 2 28.80 -85.45 26.45
CA LYS A 2 28.65 -84.15 25.77
C LYS A 2 29.63 -83.17 26.41
N TYR A 3 30.60 -82.65 25.66
CA TYR A 3 31.47 -81.58 26.13
C TYR A 3 30.64 -80.31 26.32
N LYS A 4 30.65 -79.76 27.54
CA LYS A 4 30.10 -78.43 27.81
C LYS A 4 31.13 -77.40 27.32
N PRO A 5 30.76 -76.49 26.41
CA PRO A 5 31.68 -75.44 25.99
C PRO A 5 32.02 -74.54 27.19
N HIS A 6 33.29 -74.16 27.31
CA HIS A 6 33.74 -73.17 28.28
C HIS A 6 33.22 -71.79 27.89
N GLU A 7 32.43 -71.16 28.76
CA GLU A 7 32.04 -69.77 28.59
C GLU A 7 33.25 -68.88 28.92
N GLN A 8 33.79 -68.22 27.90
CA GLN A 8 34.84 -67.22 28.04
C GLN A 8 34.17 -65.89 28.43
N GLY A 9 34.48 -65.39 29.63
CA GLY A 9 34.07 -64.05 30.05
C GLY A 9 34.78 -62.96 29.23
N PHE A 10 34.13 -61.80 29.10
CA PHE A 10 34.69 -60.65 28.38
C PHE A 10 35.91 -60.05 29.09
N SER A 11 36.90 -59.64 28.30
CA SER A 11 38.05 -58.88 28.77
C SER A 11 37.65 -57.43 29.10
N ILE A 12 38.32 -56.84 30.10
CA ILE A 12 38.17 -55.42 30.46
C ILE A 12 38.44 -54.51 29.24
N LEU A 13 39.37 -54.91 28.37
CA LEU A 13 39.68 -54.17 27.14
C LEU A 13 38.49 -54.16 26.17
N GLU A 14 37.80 -55.30 26.02
CA GLU A 14 36.64 -55.41 25.13
C GLU A 14 35.49 -54.54 25.64
N MET A 15 35.29 -54.46 26.96
CA MET A 15 34.29 -53.56 27.57
C MET A 15 34.64 -52.08 27.34
N LEU A 16 35.91 -51.68 27.44
CA LEU A 16 36.35 -50.30 27.22
C LEU A 16 36.15 -49.87 25.76
N VAL A 17 36.51 -50.73 24.82
CA VAL A 17 36.28 -50.51 23.38
C VAL A 17 34.78 -50.42 23.08
N ALA A 18 33.98 -51.34 23.61
CA ALA A 18 32.53 -51.33 23.44
C ALA A 18 31.91 -50.02 23.96
N MET A 19 32.26 -49.58 25.16
CA MET A 19 31.79 -48.32 25.73
C MET A 19 32.19 -47.10 24.88
N SER A 20 33.43 -47.08 24.39
CA SER A 20 33.94 -45.99 23.56
C SER A 20 33.16 -45.87 22.25
N ILE A 21 32.85 -47.01 21.62
CA ILE A 21 32.03 -47.06 20.40
C ILE A 21 30.59 -46.62 20.70
N THR A 22 29.99 -47.08 21.80
CA THR A 22 28.63 -46.68 22.20
C THR A 22 28.54 -45.17 22.43
N ILE A 23 29.51 -44.57 23.11
CA ILE A 23 29.55 -43.11 23.35
C ILE A 23 29.71 -42.36 22.01
N GLY A 24 30.62 -42.79 21.14
CA GLY A 24 30.81 -42.16 19.82
C GLY A 24 29.56 -42.23 18.94
N LEU A 25 28.93 -43.41 18.88
CA LEU A 25 27.70 -43.63 18.11
C LEU A 25 26.54 -42.80 18.66
N THR A 26 26.38 -42.79 19.99
CA THR A 26 25.34 -42.00 20.67
C THR A 26 25.55 -40.52 20.44
N GLY A 27 26.78 -40.03 20.52
CA GLY A 27 27.12 -38.63 20.21
C GLY A 27 26.76 -38.25 18.76
N THR A 28 27.00 -39.15 17.82
CA THR A 28 26.66 -38.95 16.40
C THR A 28 25.14 -38.90 16.19
N LEU A 29 24.38 -39.78 16.87
CA LEU A 29 22.92 -39.79 16.83
C LEU A 29 22.32 -38.52 17.43
N PHE A 30 22.85 -38.05 18.56
CA PHE A 30 22.41 -36.78 19.17
C PHE A 30 22.65 -35.59 18.25
N TYR A 31 23.82 -35.53 17.61
CA TYR A 31 24.12 -34.48 16.63
C TYR A 31 23.13 -34.52 15.45
N PHE A 32 22.88 -35.70 14.88
CA PHE A 32 21.94 -35.86 13.78
C PHE A 32 20.50 -35.51 14.17
N PHE A 33 20.07 -35.90 15.37
CA PHE A 33 18.74 -35.59 15.89
C PHE A 33 18.55 -34.09 16.08
N LYS A 34 19.55 -33.40 16.66
CA LYS A 34 19.53 -31.95 16.83
C LYS A 34 19.41 -31.23 15.47
N GLN A 35 20.25 -31.60 14.50
CA GLN A 35 20.19 -31.02 13.15
C GLN A 35 18.83 -31.25 12.48
N SER A 36 18.23 -32.41 12.69
CA SER A 36 16.91 -32.76 12.14
C SER A 36 15.80 -31.92 12.78
N GLN A 37 15.86 -31.70 14.10
CA GLN A 37 14.92 -30.85 14.82
C GLN A 37 15.02 -29.39 14.36
N ASP A 38 16.24 -28.86 14.24
CA ASP A 38 16.47 -27.48 13.81
C ASP A 38 15.94 -27.26 12.37
N SER A 39 16.17 -28.24 11.49
CA SER A 39 15.65 -28.22 10.11
C SER A 39 14.12 -28.24 10.05
N PHE A 40 13.49 -29.04 10.91
CA PHE A 40 12.02 -29.12 10.99
C PHE A 40 11.40 -27.79 11.44
N VAL A 41 11.97 -27.13 12.46
CA VAL A 41 11.49 -25.84 12.96
C VAL A 41 11.63 -24.75 11.89
N VAL A 42 12.77 -24.69 11.19
CA VAL A 42 13.02 -23.72 10.10
C VAL A 42 12.00 -23.90 8.98
N GLU A 43 11.75 -25.14 8.56
CA GLU A 43 10.87 -25.41 7.43
C GLU A 43 9.40 -25.16 7.76
N SER A 44 8.98 -25.45 9.00
CA SER A 44 7.67 -25.07 9.51
C SER A 44 7.49 -23.55 9.49
N ALA A 45 8.48 -22.78 9.97
CA ALA A 45 8.42 -21.32 9.97
C ALA A 45 8.37 -20.71 8.55
N ARG A 46 9.07 -21.32 7.58
CA ARG A 46 8.99 -20.92 6.16
C ARG A 46 7.62 -21.18 5.57
N THR A 47 7.02 -22.31 5.91
CA THR A 47 5.69 -22.68 5.41
C THR A 47 4.64 -21.71 5.93
N GLU A 48 4.67 -21.40 7.23
CA GLU A 48 3.78 -20.41 7.85
C GLU A 48 3.96 -19.03 7.21
N MET A 49 5.21 -18.58 7.03
CA MET A 49 5.52 -17.31 6.37
C MET A 49 4.98 -17.27 4.93
N ASN A 50 5.17 -18.33 4.15
CA ASN A 50 4.64 -18.40 2.78
C ASN A 50 3.12 -18.37 2.73
N GLN A 51 2.42 -19.02 3.67
CA GLN A 51 0.97 -18.96 3.77
C GLN A 51 0.49 -17.55 4.12
N ASN A 52 1.19 -16.90 5.06
CA ASN A 52 0.90 -15.56 5.51
C ASN A 52 1.12 -14.50 4.40
N PHE A 53 2.21 -14.60 3.62
CA PHE A 53 2.39 -13.76 2.43
C PHE A 53 1.29 -13.95 1.41
N ARG A 54 0.92 -15.20 1.10
CA ARG A 54 -0.14 -15.48 0.12
C ARG A 54 -1.47 -14.89 0.56
N ALA A 55 -1.82 -15.00 1.84
CA ALA A 55 -3.05 -14.41 2.37
C ALA A 55 -3.02 -12.87 2.30
N ALA A 56 -1.89 -12.25 2.64
CA ALA A 56 -1.71 -10.79 2.55
C ALA A 56 -1.78 -10.28 1.11
N LEU A 57 -1.02 -10.89 0.21
CA LEU A 57 -0.97 -10.52 -1.20
C LEU A 57 -2.32 -10.74 -1.89
N ASP A 58 -3.04 -11.83 -1.58
CA ASP A 58 -4.38 -12.06 -2.15
C ASP A 58 -5.41 -11.04 -1.65
N LEU A 59 -5.31 -10.59 -0.40
CA LEU A 59 -6.15 -9.51 0.12
C LEU A 59 -5.82 -8.16 -0.57
N MET A 60 -4.53 -7.83 -0.64
CA MET A 60 -4.05 -6.62 -1.34
C MET A 60 -4.44 -6.64 -2.82
N ALA A 61 -4.31 -7.78 -3.49
CA ALA A 61 -4.67 -7.92 -4.90
C ALA A 61 -6.15 -7.61 -5.13
N ARG A 62 -7.03 -8.14 -4.29
CA ARG A 62 -8.48 -7.90 -4.37
C ARG A 62 -8.81 -6.42 -4.15
N ASP A 63 -8.19 -5.81 -3.14
CA ASP A 63 -8.36 -4.39 -2.87
C ASP A 63 -7.84 -3.55 -4.07
N ILE A 64 -6.61 -3.78 -4.54
CA ILE A 64 -6.00 -3.07 -5.68
C ILE A 64 -6.86 -3.22 -6.95
N GLN A 65 -7.38 -4.40 -7.25
CA GLN A 65 -8.26 -4.62 -8.39
C GLN A 65 -9.56 -3.84 -8.29
N ALA A 66 -10.14 -3.76 -7.08
CA ALA A 66 -11.38 -3.03 -6.85
C ALA A 66 -11.17 -1.51 -6.73
N ALA A 67 -9.93 -1.06 -6.51
CA ALA A 67 -9.60 0.36 -6.43
C ALA A 67 -10.02 1.07 -7.72
N GLY A 68 -10.59 2.26 -7.56
CA GLY A 68 -11.15 3.00 -8.69
C GLY A 68 -12.62 2.76 -8.97
N ALA A 69 -13.26 1.79 -8.32
CA ALA A 69 -14.70 1.63 -8.42
C ALA A 69 -15.40 2.94 -8.01
N GLY A 70 -16.33 3.42 -8.83
CA GLY A 70 -17.12 4.62 -8.55
C GLY A 70 -16.37 5.95 -8.64
N ILE A 71 -15.11 5.98 -9.08
CA ILE A 71 -14.43 7.23 -9.46
C ILE A 71 -14.23 7.29 -10.99
N PRO A 72 -14.23 8.50 -11.59
CA PRO A 72 -13.91 8.67 -12.99
C PRO A 72 -12.56 8.04 -13.39
N MET A 73 -12.52 7.39 -14.56
CA MET A 73 -11.37 6.60 -15.03
C MET A 73 -10.08 7.39 -15.24
N PHE A 74 -10.19 8.72 -15.34
CA PHE A 74 -9.04 9.61 -15.47
C PHE A 74 -8.44 10.03 -14.12
N LEU A 75 -9.06 9.66 -12.99
CA LEU A 75 -8.48 9.88 -11.67
C LEU A 75 -7.75 8.61 -11.27
N GLY A 76 -6.44 8.69 -11.09
CA GLY A 76 -5.67 7.56 -10.58
C GLY A 76 -6.13 7.17 -9.15
N PRO A 77 -6.73 5.99 -8.94
CA PRO A 77 -7.30 5.58 -7.65
C PRO A 77 -6.27 5.16 -6.61
N ILE A 78 -5.05 4.93 -7.08
CA ILE A 78 -3.99 4.31 -6.31
C ILE A 78 -2.89 5.34 -6.16
N ALA A 79 -2.34 5.39 -4.96
CA ALA A 79 -1.14 6.16 -4.70
C ALA A 79 -0.28 5.43 -3.67
N SER A 80 1.02 5.67 -3.70
CA SER A 80 1.94 5.24 -2.64
C SER A 80 2.65 6.44 -2.05
N LYS A 81 3.13 6.24 -0.83
CA LYS A 81 4.22 7.00 -0.22
C LYS A 81 5.39 6.05 -0.19
N ASP A 82 6.46 6.39 -0.91
CA ASP A 82 7.71 5.66 -0.74
C ASP A 82 8.34 6.07 0.60
N GLY A 83 8.82 5.05 1.33
CA GLY A 83 9.43 5.22 2.64
C GLY A 83 10.73 6.04 2.60
N GLY A 84 11.25 6.27 1.40
CA GLY A 84 12.55 6.86 1.12
C GLY A 84 13.63 5.80 1.06
N GLY A 85 14.82 6.20 0.59
CA GLY A 85 15.97 5.32 0.46
C GLY A 85 16.48 5.28 -0.97
N THR A 86 17.80 5.37 -1.12
CA THR A 86 18.49 5.29 -2.43
C THR A 86 19.24 3.97 -2.58
N ASN A 87 18.96 2.99 -1.72
CA ASN A 87 19.67 1.72 -1.76
C ASN A 87 19.20 0.92 -2.99
N SER A 88 20.15 0.39 -3.74
CA SER A 88 19.87 -0.52 -4.86
C SER A 88 19.24 -1.84 -4.41
N ASN A 89 19.39 -2.20 -3.13
CA ASN A 89 18.67 -3.30 -2.51
C ASN A 89 17.39 -2.78 -1.83
N PRO A 90 16.20 -3.06 -2.41
CA PRO A 90 14.93 -2.53 -1.90
C PRO A 90 14.58 -3.05 -0.50
N SER A 91 15.12 -4.20 -0.07
CA SER A 91 14.89 -4.72 1.29
C SER A 91 15.51 -3.86 2.39
N LEU A 92 16.46 -2.98 2.05
CA LEU A 92 17.14 -2.07 2.97
C LEU A 92 16.55 -0.66 2.98
N ASN A 93 15.65 -0.36 2.04
CA ASN A 93 14.92 0.89 2.06
C ASN A 93 13.83 0.83 3.13
N PRO A 94 13.52 1.95 3.81
CA PRO A 94 12.29 2.09 4.57
C PRO A 94 11.05 1.59 3.81
N PRO A 95 10.06 1.04 4.52
CA PRO A 95 8.86 0.50 3.89
C PRO A 95 7.99 1.59 3.27
N ASP A 96 7.45 1.26 2.10
CA ASP A 96 6.44 2.05 1.42
C ASP A 96 5.07 1.82 2.07
N ALA A 97 4.15 2.70 1.71
CA ALA A 97 2.73 2.56 2.02
C ALA A 97 1.89 2.80 0.78
N ILE A 98 0.74 2.14 0.70
CA ILE A 98 -0.18 2.27 -0.43
C ILE A 98 -1.57 2.67 0.06
N LEU A 99 -2.19 3.57 -0.71
CA LEU A 99 -3.52 4.11 -0.53
C LEU A 99 -4.38 3.75 -1.75
N LEU A 100 -5.60 3.28 -1.47
CA LEU A 100 -6.57 2.85 -2.45
C LEU A 100 -7.90 3.60 -2.21
N LEU A 101 -8.43 4.18 -3.28
CA LEU A 101 -9.65 4.99 -3.25
C LEU A 101 -10.82 4.27 -3.92
N TYR A 102 -11.99 4.32 -3.26
CA TYR A 102 -13.25 3.77 -3.75
C TYR A 102 -14.31 4.87 -3.69
N GLY A 103 -14.75 5.30 -4.87
CA GLY A 103 -15.83 6.26 -5.02
C GLY A 103 -17.18 5.60 -4.81
N ASN A 104 -18.15 6.38 -4.37
CA ASN A 104 -19.52 5.92 -4.29
C ASN A 104 -20.16 5.94 -5.69
N SER A 105 -20.36 4.76 -6.29
CA SER A 105 -20.94 4.60 -7.61
C SER A 105 -22.43 5.00 -7.71
N SER A 106 -23.11 5.18 -6.58
CA SER A 106 -24.50 5.63 -6.53
C SER A 106 -24.65 7.15 -6.66
N PHE A 107 -23.53 7.90 -6.60
CA PHE A 107 -23.54 9.35 -6.68
C PHE A 107 -22.91 9.83 -8.00
N SER A 108 -23.62 10.72 -8.69
CA SER A 108 -23.05 11.42 -9.84
C SER A 108 -22.14 12.55 -9.35
N PRO A 109 -20.97 12.78 -9.98
CA PRO A 109 -20.11 13.90 -9.62
C PRO A 109 -20.81 15.25 -9.67
N VAL A 110 -20.60 16.03 -8.63
CA VAL A 110 -21.27 17.30 -8.35
C VAL A 110 -20.33 18.46 -8.70
N THR A 111 -20.75 19.36 -9.60
CA THR A 111 -19.92 20.53 -9.95
C THR A 111 -19.90 21.54 -8.80
N VAL A 112 -18.71 22.01 -8.43
CA VAL A 112 -18.51 23.04 -7.40
C VAL A 112 -17.76 24.24 -7.98
N LYS A 113 -18.05 25.44 -7.47
CA LYS A 113 -17.38 26.67 -7.88
C LYS A 113 -16.21 26.93 -6.94
N ALA A 114 -15.00 26.87 -7.46
CA ALA A 114 -13.84 27.37 -6.73
C ALA A 114 -13.89 28.91 -6.75
N GLN A 115 -13.82 29.56 -5.59
CA GLN A 115 -13.49 30.98 -5.54
C GLN A 115 -12.01 31.15 -5.92
N SER A 116 -11.67 32.28 -6.55
CA SER A 116 -10.49 32.57 -7.39
C SER A 116 -9.08 32.36 -6.81
N SER A 117 -8.93 31.69 -5.68
CA SER A 117 -7.65 31.22 -5.15
C SER A 117 -7.99 30.17 -4.10
N TYR A 118 -7.90 28.90 -4.47
CA TYR A 118 -7.93 27.84 -3.49
C TYR A 118 -6.49 27.65 -3.01
N PRO A 119 -6.05 28.25 -1.89
CA PRO A 119 -4.88 27.71 -1.25
C PRO A 119 -5.22 26.27 -0.90
N ALA A 120 -4.40 25.34 -1.38
CA ALA A 120 -4.25 24.01 -0.81
C ALA A 120 -4.58 24.05 0.69
N PRO A 121 -5.48 23.19 1.23
CA PRO A 121 -5.85 23.24 2.64
C PRO A 121 -4.64 22.87 3.50
N THR A 122 -3.77 23.84 3.74
CA THR A 122 -2.53 23.71 4.48
C THR A 122 -2.71 24.08 5.95
N SER A 123 -3.86 24.66 6.32
CA SER A 123 -4.32 24.78 7.71
C SER A 123 -5.79 25.23 7.82
N THR A 124 -6.54 24.57 8.70
CA THR A 124 -7.75 24.98 9.46
C THR A 124 -8.89 25.85 8.87
N SER A 125 -8.90 26.32 7.61
CA SER A 125 -9.97 27.23 7.12
C SER A 125 -10.18 27.23 5.59
N SER A 126 -10.01 26.12 4.89
CA SER A 126 -10.43 26.04 3.48
C SER A 126 -11.95 25.91 3.39
N THR A 127 -12.61 26.74 2.60
CA THR A 127 -14.07 26.67 2.35
C THR A 127 -14.34 26.40 0.87
N ILE A 128 -15.20 25.42 0.57
CA ILE A 128 -15.63 25.10 -0.80
C ILE A 128 -17.04 25.64 -1.00
N TYR A 129 -17.27 26.41 -2.06
CA TYR A 129 -18.60 26.90 -2.41
C TYR A 129 -19.24 26.06 -3.52
N THR A 130 -20.53 25.79 -3.39
CA THR A 130 -21.29 25.02 -4.38
C THR A 130 -22.70 25.59 -4.54
N ASP A 131 -23.22 25.57 -5.75
CA ASP A 131 -24.60 25.99 -6.03
C ASP A 131 -25.61 24.84 -5.82
N ILE A 132 -25.12 23.66 -5.42
CA ILE A 132 -25.91 22.42 -5.33
C ILE A 132 -26.47 22.26 -3.90
N PRO A 133 -27.75 21.84 -3.73
CA PRO A 133 -28.42 21.75 -2.44
C PRO A 133 -27.64 20.97 -1.37
N THR A 134 -27.76 21.36 -0.10
CA THR A 134 -27.09 20.74 1.06
C THR A 134 -27.43 19.26 1.21
N THR A 135 -28.59 18.82 0.73
CA THR A 135 -29.03 17.42 0.74
C THR A 135 -28.17 16.50 -0.12
N ALA A 136 -27.32 17.04 -1.00
CA ALA A 136 -26.39 16.26 -1.81
C ALA A 136 -25.11 15.87 -1.04
N PHE A 137 -24.89 16.43 0.15
CA PHE A 137 -23.71 16.19 0.97
C PHE A 137 -24.09 15.62 2.34
N ALA A 138 -23.36 14.62 2.79
CA ALA A 138 -23.42 14.04 4.12
C ALA A 138 -22.03 14.10 4.79
N PRO A 139 -21.93 13.93 6.12
CA PRO A 139 -20.63 13.73 6.77
C PRO A 139 -19.90 12.53 6.15
N GLY A 140 -18.61 12.66 5.88
CA GLY A 140 -17.82 11.61 5.25
C GLY A 140 -16.63 12.11 4.43
N ASN A 141 -15.98 11.16 3.74
CA ASN A 141 -14.81 11.42 2.90
C ASN A 141 -15.23 11.74 1.47
N TYR A 142 -14.51 12.67 0.84
CA TYR A 142 -14.78 13.14 -0.50
C TYR A 142 -13.50 13.32 -1.29
N ILE A 143 -13.63 13.18 -2.61
CA ILE A 143 -12.62 13.56 -3.58
C ILE A 143 -13.09 14.81 -4.32
N LEU A 144 -12.25 15.85 -4.33
CA LEU A 144 -12.38 17.06 -5.14
C LEU A 144 -11.43 16.91 -6.32
N TYR A 145 -11.90 17.08 -7.55
CA TYR A 145 -11.05 16.94 -8.72
C TYR A 145 -11.45 17.89 -9.83
N THR A 146 -10.56 18.10 -10.81
CA THR A 146 -10.87 18.86 -12.02
C THR A 146 -11.13 17.89 -13.19
N PRO A 147 -12.22 18.05 -13.96
CA PRO A 147 -12.46 17.30 -15.19
C PRO A 147 -11.64 17.84 -16.36
N ALA A 148 -11.06 19.04 -16.24
CA ALA A 148 -10.14 19.56 -17.23
C ALA A 148 -8.82 18.79 -17.11
N GLN A 149 -8.67 17.73 -17.91
CA GLN A 149 -7.34 17.18 -18.20
C GLN A 149 -6.58 18.26 -18.99
N SER A 150 -5.39 18.66 -18.56
CA SER A 150 -4.58 19.49 -19.45
C SER A 150 -4.25 18.63 -20.67
N LEU A 151 -4.35 19.24 -21.87
CA LEU A 151 -3.67 18.70 -23.05
C LEU A 151 -2.23 18.39 -22.64
N MET A 152 -1.68 17.29 -23.14
CA MET A 152 -0.35 16.76 -22.88
C MET A 152 0.78 17.69 -23.39
N GLN A 153 0.68 19.01 -23.20
CA GLN A 153 1.68 19.97 -23.65
C GLN A 153 2.74 20.15 -22.57
N ALA A 154 3.80 19.37 -22.73
CA ALA A 154 5.08 19.52 -22.08
C ALA A 154 5.60 20.96 -22.23
N SER A 155 5.81 21.64 -21.10
CA SER A 155 7.02 22.47 -20.91
C SER A 155 7.02 23.33 -19.63
N ASN A 156 5.90 23.53 -18.90
CA ASN A 156 5.96 24.52 -17.80
C ASN A 156 4.94 24.37 -16.67
N LEU A 157 4.86 23.19 -16.05
CA LEU A 157 3.77 22.87 -15.13
C LEU A 157 4.27 22.18 -13.85
N THR A 158 4.71 22.97 -12.86
CA THR A 158 5.26 22.49 -11.58
C THR A 158 4.23 22.25 -10.46
N ASP A 159 2.92 22.46 -10.70
CA ASP A 159 1.87 22.33 -9.68
C ASP A 159 0.54 21.82 -10.27
N TYR A 160 0.36 20.51 -10.45
CA TYR A 160 -0.89 19.95 -11.03
C TYR A 160 -1.46 18.76 -10.24
N ALA A 161 -2.46 19.02 -9.38
CA ALA A 161 -3.32 17.96 -8.84
C ALA A 161 -4.35 17.59 -9.87
N GLU A 162 -4.54 16.28 -9.99
CA GLU A 162 -5.77 15.72 -10.53
C GLU A 162 -6.88 15.74 -9.49
N PHE A 163 -6.55 15.52 -8.20
CA PHE A 163 -7.53 15.48 -7.12
C PHE A 163 -6.96 15.89 -5.75
N SER A 164 -7.88 16.28 -4.86
CA SER A 164 -7.67 16.54 -3.45
C SER A 164 -8.67 15.74 -2.62
N LEU A 165 -8.23 15.24 -1.47
CA LEU A 165 -9.08 14.48 -0.55
C LEU A 165 -9.44 15.38 0.63
N PHE A 166 -10.71 15.32 1.04
CA PHE A 166 -11.18 16.07 2.20
C PHE A 166 -12.24 15.29 2.97
N ASN A 167 -12.42 15.62 4.25
CA ASN A 167 -13.43 15.02 5.10
C ASN A 167 -14.40 16.08 5.62
N LEU A 168 -15.69 15.82 5.52
CA LEU A 168 -16.76 16.59 6.15
C LEU A 168 -17.07 15.96 7.51
N PRO A 169 -16.63 16.56 8.64
CA PRO A 169 -16.70 15.90 9.95
C PRO A 169 -18.11 15.81 10.52
N SER A 170 -19.03 16.68 10.10
CA SER A 170 -20.41 16.72 10.58
C SER A 170 -21.30 17.47 9.61
N THR A 171 -22.62 17.40 9.81
CA THR A 171 -23.60 18.17 9.03
C THR A 171 -23.43 19.68 9.25
N SER A 172 -22.91 20.09 10.41
CA SER A 172 -22.58 21.49 10.71
C SER A 172 -21.43 22.04 9.85
N ALA A 173 -20.67 21.17 9.17
CA ALA A 173 -19.66 21.59 8.19
C ALA A 173 -20.27 21.97 6.83
N ILE A 174 -21.59 21.96 6.70
CA ILE A 174 -22.35 22.32 5.49
C ILE A 174 -23.21 23.53 5.83
N GLY A 175 -22.71 24.72 5.49
CA GLY A 175 -23.42 25.98 5.63
C GLY A 175 -24.21 26.36 4.39
N THR A 176 -25.26 27.14 4.55
CA THR A 176 -25.99 27.77 3.45
C THR A 176 -25.51 29.22 3.28
N VAL A 177 -25.18 29.61 2.06
CA VAL A 177 -24.79 30.97 1.71
C VAL A 177 -26.02 31.70 1.19
N SER A 178 -26.35 32.83 1.81
CA SER A 178 -27.47 33.66 1.38
C SER A 178 -27.01 35.09 1.08
N SER A 179 -27.66 35.71 0.10
CA SER A 179 -27.49 37.13 -0.24
C SER A 179 -28.88 37.74 -0.38
N GLY A 180 -29.16 38.80 0.39
CA GLY A 180 -30.48 39.46 0.38
C GLY A 180 -31.64 38.55 0.80
N GLY A 181 -31.41 37.54 1.66
CA GLY A 181 -32.44 36.59 2.09
C GLY A 181 -32.69 35.42 1.12
N THR A 182 -32.07 35.44 -0.04
CA THR A 182 -32.12 34.34 -1.03
C THR A 182 -30.91 33.43 -0.84
N VAL A 183 -31.13 32.13 -0.79
CA VAL A 183 -30.04 31.13 -0.80
C VAL A 183 -29.38 31.14 -2.17
N ILE A 184 -28.10 31.53 -2.21
CA ILE A 184 -27.31 31.63 -3.44
C ILE A 184 -26.31 30.48 -3.59
N GLY A 185 -26.18 29.62 -2.58
CA GLY A 185 -25.33 28.43 -2.62
C GLY A 185 -25.11 27.84 -1.22
N ASN A 186 -24.13 26.95 -1.13
CA ASN A 186 -23.69 26.29 0.10
C ASN A 186 -22.17 26.42 0.26
N GLN A 187 -21.74 26.38 1.51
CA GLN A 187 -20.35 26.48 1.95
C GLN A 187 -20.00 25.20 2.69
N LEU A 188 -19.02 24.46 2.19
CA LEU A 188 -18.44 23.32 2.88
C LEU A 188 -17.20 23.79 3.64
N THR A 189 -17.11 23.47 4.93
CA THR A 189 -15.91 23.68 5.77
C THR A 189 -15.22 22.35 6.03
N PRO A 190 -14.46 21.81 5.05
CA PRO A 190 -13.76 20.55 5.21
C PRO A 190 -12.71 20.61 6.31
N SER A 191 -12.52 19.46 6.95
CA SER A 191 -11.30 19.13 7.69
C SER A 191 -10.26 18.57 6.73
N THR A 192 -8.98 18.84 7.00
CA THR A 192 -7.86 18.27 6.22
C THR A 192 -7.96 16.74 6.27
N PHE A 193 -8.14 16.10 5.11
CA PHE A 193 -7.94 14.66 5.02
C PHE A 193 -6.45 14.40 4.84
N SER A 194 -5.69 14.60 5.92
CA SER A 194 -4.28 14.23 5.95
C SER A 194 -4.20 12.72 6.11
N ILE A 195 -3.75 12.03 5.09
CA ILE A 195 -3.45 10.60 5.19
C ILE A 195 -2.02 10.51 5.72
N ASN A 196 -1.85 9.78 6.82
CA ASN A 196 -0.53 9.57 7.39
C ASN A 196 -0.30 8.07 7.54
N PRO A 197 0.40 7.43 6.59
CA PRO A 197 0.62 5.99 6.60
C PRO A 197 1.69 5.55 7.59
N SER A 198 2.44 6.50 8.15
CA SER A 198 3.43 6.29 9.19
C SER A 198 3.25 7.38 10.23
N ASP A 199 3.48 7.13 11.51
CA ASP A 199 3.44 8.18 12.56
C ASP A 199 4.54 9.27 12.40
N ASP A 200 5.14 9.36 11.21
CA ASP A 200 6.12 10.37 10.83
C ASP A 200 5.41 11.65 10.40
N ASN A 201 6.00 12.80 10.70
CA ASN A 201 5.38 14.13 10.59
C ASN A 201 5.24 14.64 9.13
N THR A 202 5.34 13.72 8.16
CA THR A 202 5.24 13.96 6.72
C THR A 202 3.88 13.51 6.19
N TYR A 203 2.93 14.44 6.26
CA TYR A 203 1.58 14.25 5.73
C TYR A 203 1.58 14.03 4.22
N TRP A 204 0.68 13.19 3.73
CA TRP A 204 0.28 13.22 2.34
C TRP A 204 -0.42 14.56 2.06
N ASN A 205 0.29 15.51 1.48
CA ASN A 205 -0.33 16.70 0.93
C ASN A 205 -0.99 16.33 -0.41
N HIS A 206 -2.20 15.78 -0.35
CA HIS A 206 -3.13 15.74 -1.49
C HIS A 206 -3.76 17.10 -1.74
N THR A 207 -2.99 18.16 -1.53
CA THR A 207 -3.45 19.53 -1.56
C THR A 207 -2.67 20.20 -2.65
N MET A 208 -3.18 20.15 -3.87
CA MET A 208 -2.58 20.92 -4.95
C MET A 208 -3.56 22.00 -5.39
N SER A 209 -2.97 23.08 -5.89
CA SER A 209 -3.71 24.26 -6.31
C SER A 209 -4.53 23.92 -7.54
N PHE A 210 -5.84 24.14 -7.48
CA PHE A 210 -6.69 24.06 -8.66
C PHE A 210 -6.57 25.38 -9.44
N PRO A 211 -6.52 25.34 -10.79
CA PRO A 211 -6.60 26.56 -11.58
C PRO A 211 -7.90 27.30 -11.25
N SER A 212 -7.81 28.62 -11.06
CA SER A 212 -8.90 29.48 -10.57
C SER A 212 -10.11 29.59 -11.51
N SER A 213 -10.07 28.95 -12.68
CA SER A 213 -11.06 29.03 -13.76
C SER A 213 -11.70 27.70 -14.16
N THR A 214 -11.30 26.55 -13.58
CA THR A 214 -11.87 25.25 -13.95
C THR A 214 -13.08 24.88 -13.09
N SER A 215 -14.07 24.23 -13.72
CA SER A 215 -15.20 23.65 -13.00
C SER A 215 -14.71 22.46 -12.18
N LEU A 216 -14.68 22.57 -10.86
CA LEU A 216 -14.31 21.44 -10.00
C LEU A 216 -15.49 20.50 -9.83
N ARG A 217 -15.19 19.23 -9.53
CA ARG A 217 -16.18 18.20 -9.24
C ARG A 217 -15.87 17.53 -7.92
N VAL A 218 -16.93 17.17 -7.21
CA VAL A 218 -16.87 16.44 -5.94
C VAL A 218 -17.59 15.11 -6.08
N VAL A 219 -16.97 14.05 -5.56
CA VAL A 219 -17.56 12.72 -5.44
C VAL A 219 -17.38 12.22 -4.00
N PRO A 220 -18.43 11.69 -3.35
CA PRO A 220 -18.28 11.01 -2.07
C PRO A 220 -17.49 9.70 -2.24
N LEU A 221 -16.60 9.43 -1.29
CA LEU A 221 -15.89 8.16 -1.21
C LEU A 221 -16.70 7.20 -0.33
N ASP A 222 -16.81 5.96 -0.79
CA ASP A 222 -17.42 4.86 -0.03
C ASP A 222 -16.38 4.23 0.91
N GLU A 223 -15.19 3.97 0.37
CA GLU A 223 -14.08 3.39 1.11
C GLU A 223 -12.75 4.05 0.76
N VAL A 224 -11.89 4.15 1.76
CA VAL A 224 -10.46 4.46 1.65
C VAL A 224 -9.71 3.37 2.38
N ILE A 225 -8.82 2.67 1.68
CA ILE A 225 -8.01 1.60 2.25
C ILE A 225 -6.56 2.01 2.22
N GLU A 226 -5.88 1.77 3.32
CA GLU A 226 -4.46 2.04 3.49
C GLU A 226 -3.75 0.79 3.96
N TYR A 227 -2.57 0.53 3.39
CA TYR A 227 -1.66 -0.51 3.83
C TYR A 227 -0.31 0.09 4.19
N ALA A 228 0.22 -0.31 5.35
CA ALA A 228 1.54 0.11 5.82
C ALA A 228 2.17 -0.96 6.70
N ILE A 229 3.49 -0.93 6.83
CA ILE A 229 4.23 -1.79 7.75
C ILE A 229 4.44 -1.06 9.07
N ASP A 230 4.03 -1.67 10.19
CA ASP A 230 4.56 -1.29 11.50
C ASP A 230 5.95 -1.90 11.65
N THR A 231 6.98 -1.05 11.57
CA THR A 231 8.39 -1.43 11.66
C THR A 231 8.79 -1.93 13.05
N THR A 232 8.05 -1.55 14.10
CA THR A 232 8.31 -1.98 15.49
C THR A 232 7.81 -3.40 15.70
N SER A 233 6.57 -3.70 15.27
CA SER A 233 6.01 -5.05 15.41
C SER A 233 6.33 -5.97 14.23
N SER A 234 6.89 -5.46 13.13
CA SER A 234 7.07 -6.19 11.86
C SER A 234 5.76 -6.79 11.36
N GLU A 235 4.73 -5.95 11.28
CA GLU A 235 3.39 -6.36 10.84
C GLU A 235 2.91 -5.51 9.68
N LEU A 236 2.41 -6.17 8.63
CA LEU A 236 1.60 -5.50 7.62
C LEU A 236 0.23 -5.23 8.21
N ARG A 237 -0.17 -3.96 8.17
CA ARG A 237 -1.45 -3.50 8.69
C ARG A 237 -2.28 -2.88 7.58
N ARG A 238 -3.59 -3.03 7.72
CA ARG A 238 -4.62 -2.45 6.84
C ARG A 238 -5.52 -1.54 7.67
N ASN A 239 -5.81 -0.36 7.16
CA ASN A 239 -6.75 0.58 7.76
C ASN A 239 -7.86 0.88 6.75
N ARG A 240 -9.11 0.80 7.20
CA ARG A 240 -10.30 1.09 6.39
C ARG A 240 -10.97 2.33 6.95
N ASN A 241 -11.11 3.38 6.14
CA ASN A 241 -11.79 4.62 6.52
C ASN A 241 -11.27 5.26 7.82
N LYS A 242 -9.99 5.07 8.15
CA LYS A 242 -9.39 5.49 9.43
C LYS A 242 -10.08 4.90 10.67
N ALA A 243 -10.78 3.78 10.55
CA ALA A 243 -11.44 3.10 11.66
C ALA A 243 -10.47 2.43 12.63
N GLY A 244 -9.19 2.31 12.25
CA GLY A 244 -8.13 1.70 13.06
C GLY A 244 -7.33 0.69 12.25
N TRP A 245 -6.08 0.50 12.67
CA TRP A 245 -5.18 -0.45 12.02
C TRP A 245 -5.48 -1.89 12.45
N VAL A 246 -5.62 -2.77 11.47
CA VAL A 246 -5.79 -4.21 11.66
C VAL A 246 -4.61 -4.95 11.05
N THR A 247 -4.02 -5.87 11.80
CA THR A 247 -2.92 -6.72 11.32
C THR A 247 -3.41 -7.69 10.26
N VAL A 248 -2.81 -7.61 9.06
CA VAL A 248 -3.09 -8.51 7.93
C VAL A 248 -2.09 -9.66 7.91
N ALA A 249 -0.81 -9.35 8.14
CA ALA A 249 0.25 -10.34 8.16
C ALA A 249 1.33 -9.98 9.17
N ARG A 250 1.88 -11.00 9.82
CA ARG A 250 3.01 -10.87 10.76
C ARG A 250 4.34 -11.16 10.09
N ASN A 251 5.44 -10.78 10.75
CA ASN A 251 6.80 -11.04 10.29
C ASN A 251 7.12 -10.41 8.93
N ILE A 252 6.40 -9.35 8.57
CA ILE A 252 6.64 -8.55 7.37
C ILE A 252 7.36 -7.29 7.83
N PHE A 253 8.62 -7.14 7.44
CA PHE A 253 9.46 -6.03 7.91
C PHE A 253 9.61 -4.94 6.86
N ASN A 254 9.27 -5.22 5.60
CA ASN A 254 9.35 -4.24 4.53
C ASN A 254 8.27 -4.49 3.46
N MET A 255 7.82 -3.43 2.81
CA MET A 255 6.94 -3.42 1.66
C MET A 255 7.49 -2.39 0.68
N GLN A 256 7.52 -2.73 -0.61
CA GLN A 256 7.98 -1.85 -1.67
C GLN A 256 6.94 -1.85 -2.79
N VAL A 257 6.64 -0.69 -3.35
CA VAL A 257 5.57 -0.50 -4.34
C VAL A 257 6.14 0.18 -5.58
N ARG A 258 5.81 -0.37 -6.75
CA ARG A 258 6.22 0.18 -8.05
C ARG A 258 5.03 0.22 -8.98
N TYR A 259 5.08 1.15 -9.93
CA TYR A 259 4.01 1.36 -10.90
C TYR A 259 4.53 1.18 -12.31
N GLN A 260 3.77 0.47 -13.12
CA GLN A 260 3.95 0.51 -14.55
C GLN A 260 3.14 1.67 -15.11
N ILE A 261 3.81 2.66 -15.68
CA ILE A 261 3.18 3.81 -16.34
C ILE A 261 3.47 3.74 -17.84
N GLU A 262 2.45 4.01 -18.64
CA GLU A 262 2.60 4.23 -20.08
C GLU A 262 2.76 5.71 -20.39
N THR A 263 3.83 6.05 -21.09
CA THR A 263 4.08 7.40 -21.61
C THR A 263 3.95 7.39 -23.12
N TYR A 264 3.19 8.35 -23.66
CA TYR A 264 3.15 8.60 -25.11
C TYR A 264 4.30 9.52 -25.50
N ASP A 265 5.07 9.11 -26.49
CA ASP A 265 6.11 9.93 -27.10
C ASP A 265 5.57 10.53 -28.41
N ASP A 266 5.29 11.84 -28.39
CA ASP A 266 4.79 12.60 -29.55
C ASP A 266 5.75 12.56 -30.74
N SER A 267 7.05 12.42 -30.49
CA SER A 267 8.07 12.46 -31.55
C SER A 267 8.10 11.17 -32.38
N THR A 268 7.79 10.04 -31.73
CA THR A 268 7.77 8.71 -32.36
C THR A 268 6.35 8.18 -32.57
N ALA A 269 5.34 8.87 -32.04
CA ALA A 269 3.95 8.42 -31.97
C ALA A 269 3.80 7.02 -31.33
N THR A 270 4.67 6.69 -30.36
CA THR A 270 4.68 5.37 -29.70
C THR A 270 4.33 5.47 -28.22
N TYR A 271 3.76 4.40 -27.68
CA TYR A 271 3.58 4.22 -26.24
C TYR A 271 4.75 3.40 -25.69
N THR A 272 5.37 3.89 -24.62
CA THR A 272 6.42 3.18 -23.89
C THR A 272 5.97 2.93 -22.46
N ALA A 273 6.14 1.70 -21.99
CA ALA A 273 5.84 1.32 -20.61
C ALA A 273 7.12 1.32 -19.78
N SER A 274 7.09 1.96 -18.62
CA SER A 274 8.22 2.02 -17.69
C SER A 274 7.77 1.76 -16.25
N TRP A 275 8.63 1.08 -15.49
CA TRP A 275 8.44 0.87 -14.05
C TRP A 275 9.06 2.03 -13.27
N ILE A 276 8.27 2.63 -12.40
CA ILE A 276 8.70 3.74 -11.53
C ILE A 276 8.35 3.45 -10.07
N ASP A 277 9.21 3.88 -9.15
CA ASP A 277 9.05 3.63 -7.72
C ASP A 277 8.15 4.69 -7.05
N GLN A 278 8.09 5.88 -7.65
CA GLN A 278 7.18 6.94 -7.25
C GLN A 278 6.48 7.54 -8.45
N VAL A 279 5.17 7.68 -8.34
CA VAL A 279 4.39 8.51 -9.28
C VAL A 279 4.62 9.97 -8.92
N ASN A 280 5.69 10.55 -9.48
CA ASN A 280 6.01 11.97 -9.32
C ASN A 280 4.86 12.86 -9.79
N GLN A 281 4.68 14.01 -9.14
CA GLN A 281 3.71 15.06 -9.49
C GLN A 281 4.04 15.78 -10.83
N ALA A 282 4.85 15.17 -11.69
CA ALA A 282 5.29 15.72 -12.97
C ALA A 282 4.38 15.24 -14.10
N ALA A 283 4.25 16.07 -15.16
CA ALA A 283 3.35 15.84 -16.30
C ALA A 283 3.52 14.49 -17.04
N THR A 284 4.68 13.82 -16.88
CA THR A 284 4.98 12.51 -17.49
C THR A 284 4.55 11.31 -16.65
N ASN A 285 4.30 11.49 -15.35
CA ASN A 285 3.97 10.41 -14.41
C ASN A 285 2.56 10.62 -13.85
N ASN A 286 1.58 10.74 -14.73
CA ASN A 286 0.19 10.91 -14.32
C ASN A 286 -0.36 9.60 -13.71
N ARG A 287 -1.03 9.66 -12.55
CA ARG A 287 -1.65 8.49 -11.90
C ARG A 287 -2.75 7.83 -12.74
N ALA A 288 -3.39 8.58 -13.64
CA ALA A 288 -4.31 8.06 -14.65
C ALA A 288 -3.63 7.11 -15.67
N LEU A 289 -2.31 7.15 -15.76
CA LEU A 289 -1.51 6.34 -16.67
C LEU A 289 -0.97 5.06 -16.03
N ILE A 290 -1.29 4.81 -14.75
CA ILE A 290 -0.95 3.56 -14.08
C ILE A 290 -1.66 2.41 -14.80
N ARG A 291 -0.89 1.40 -15.19
CA ARG A 291 -1.36 0.16 -15.85
C ARG A 291 -1.30 -1.04 -14.93
N SER A 292 -0.27 -1.08 -14.12
CA SER A 292 0.02 -2.18 -13.22
C SER A 292 0.65 -1.64 -11.95
N VAL A 293 0.39 -2.30 -10.84
CA VAL A 293 1.01 -2.06 -9.55
C VAL A 293 1.75 -3.32 -9.14
N GLU A 294 3.04 -3.18 -8.89
CA GLU A 294 3.88 -4.22 -8.34
C GLU A 294 4.06 -3.95 -6.84
N VAL A 295 3.73 -4.92 -6.00
CA VAL A 295 3.94 -4.88 -4.55
C VAL A 295 4.89 -6.01 -4.18
N THR A 296 6.02 -5.66 -3.58
CA THR A 296 6.98 -6.63 -3.03
C THR A 296 6.96 -6.58 -1.51
N LEU A 297 6.63 -7.69 -0.87
CA LEU A 297 6.67 -7.85 0.58
C LEU A 297 7.94 -8.60 0.98
N PHE A 298 8.60 -8.13 2.03
CA PHE A 298 9.76 -8.79 2.63
C PHE A 298 9.44 -9.21 4.06
N GLY A 299 9.77 -10.46 4.36
CA GLY A 299 9.50 -11.09 5.64
C GLY A 299 10.71 -11.85 6.14
N ARG A 300 10.77 -12.06 7.46
CA ARG A 300 11.82 -12.84 8.12
C ARG A 300 11.22 -13.90 9.03
N THR A 301 11.69 -15.14 8.91
CA THR A 301 11.29 -16.20 9.83
C THR A 301 11.72 -15.82 11.26
N GLN A 302 10.76 -15.69 12.18
CA GLN A 302 11.09 -15.48 13.59
C GLN A 302 11.72 -16.75 14.15
N MET A 303 12.92 -16.62 14.70
CA MET A 303 13.50 -17.62 15.59
C MET A 303 13.44 -17.07 17.01
N SER A 304 12.88 -17.85 17.93
CA SER A 304 12.86 -17.52 19.35
C SER A 304 14.29 -17.62 19.90
N GLY A 305 14.93 -16.49 20.18
CA GLY A 305 16.26 -16.42 20.78
C GLY A 305 17.02 -15.16 20.37
N SER A 306 17.28 -14.25 21.31
CA SER A 306 17.88 -12.94 21.03
C SER A 306 19.38 -12.99 20.66
N GLY A 307 19.99 -14.17 20.56
CA GLY A 307 21.41 -14.37 20.25
C GLY A 307 21.72 -14.93 18.86
N ASP A 308 20.82 -15.75 18.30
CA ASP A 308 21.10 -16.49 17.05
C ASP A 308 20.33 -15.91 15.87
N ARG A 309 20.80 -14.76 15.37
CA ARG A 309 20.36 -14.24 14.06
C ARG A 309 20.87 -15.08 12.88
N GLN A 310 21.74 -16.06 13.12
CA GLN A 310 22.34 -16.91 12.08
C GLN A 310 21.36 -17.85 11.37
N GLY A 311 20.15 -18.07 11.93
CA GLY A 311 19.12 -18.89 11.30
C GLY A 311 17.92 -18.13 10.70
N GLN A 312 17.87 -16.79 10.84
CA GLN A 312 16.78 -16.01 10.25
C GLN A 312 16.94 -15.96 8.73
N ARG A 313 15.88 -16.34 8.02
CA ARG A 313 15.85 -16.28 6.55
C ARG A 313 14.90 -15.18 6.12
N ALA A 314 15.42 -14.25 5.32
CA ALA A 314 14.60 -13.28 4.63
C ALA A 314 13.99 -13.92 3.38
N ILE A 315 12.70 -13.67 3.17
CA ILE A 315 11.95 -14.11 2.00
C ILE A 315 11.29 -12.87 1.41
N ALA A 316 11.29 -12.76 0.09
CA ALA A 316 10.55 -11.74 -0.64
C ALA A 316 9.50 -12.40 -1.52
N GLN A 317 8.31 -11.83 -1.59
CA GLN A 317 7.28 -12.20 -2.55
C GLN A 317 6.77 -10.95 -3.25
N THR A 318 6.68 -11.03 -4.58
CA THR A 318 6.23 -9.94 -5.44
C THR A 318 4.89 -10.32 -6.07
N LEU A 319 3.97 -9.38 -6.06
CA LEU A 319 2.66 -9.46 -6.68
C LEU A 319 2.54 -8.32 -7.68
N GLU A 320 2.12 -8.64 -8.89
CA GLU A 320 1.76 -7.65 -9.91
C GLU A 320 0.25 -7.70 -10.15
N VAL A 321 -0.42 -6.55 -10.10
CA VAL A 321 -1.87 -6.43 -10.26
C VAL A 321 -2.23 -5.20 -11.08
N ALA A 322 -3.07 -5.42 -12.09
CA ALA A 322 -3.74 -4.37 -12.83
C ALA A 322 -5.03 -3.93 -12.13
N PRO A 323 -5.24 -2.62 -11.85
CA PRO A 323 -6.51 -2.12 -11.34
C PRO A 323 -7.62 -2.26 -12.38
N ARG A 324 -8.90 -2.33 -11.96
CA ARG A 324 -10.04 -2.43 -12.92
C ARG A 324 -10.27 -1.16 -13.74
N ASN A 325 -9.85 0.00 -13.24
CA ASN A 325 -10.19 1.30 -13.82
C ASN A 325 -9.10 1.81 -14.79
N LEU A 326 -8.75 0.99 -15.79
CA LEU A 326 -7.71 1.32 -16.77
C LEU A 326 -8.27 2.12 -17.93
N ASN A 327 -7.74 3.33 -18.14
CA ASN A 327 -7.94 4.06 -19.37
C ASN A 327 -7.01 3.48 -20.46
N LEU A 328 -7.58 2.82 -21.47
CA LEU A 328 -6.82 2.24 -22.58
C LEU A 328 -6.32 3.36 -23.51
N PRO A 329 -5.03 3.38 -23.89
CA PRO A 329 -4.52 4.33 -24.87
C PRO A 329 -5.26 4.21 -26.20
N GLY A 330 -5.70 5.34 -26.76
CA GLY A 330 -6.47 5.38 -28.01
C GLY A 330 -7.99 5.25 -27.85
N PHE A 331 -8.48 4.96 -26.64
CA PHE A 331 -9.90 5.09 -26.29
C PHE A 331 -10.09 6.34 -25.41
N ALA A 332 -9.77 7.52 -25.95
CA ALA A 332 -10.44 8.71 -25.45
C ALA A 332 -11.92 8.55 -25.81
N PRO A 333 -12.86 8.45 -24.86
CA PRO A 333 -14.25 8.64 -25.22
C PRO A 333 -14.33 10.08 -25.74
N ASN A 334 -14.57 10.23 -27.04
CA ASN A 334 -15.05 11.49 -27.59
C ASN A 334 -16.33 11.87 -26.85
N ARG A 335 -16.22 12.65 -25.77
CA ARG A 335 -17.32 13.36 -25.10
C ARG A 335 -16.78 14.60 -24.41
#